data_AF-A0A7Y0E5G5-F1
#
_entry.id   AF-A0A7Y0E5G5-F1
#
_cell.length_a   1.000
_cell.length_b   1.000
_cell.length_c   1.000
_cell.angle_alpha   90.00
_cell.angle_beta   90.00
_cell.angle_gamma   90.00
#
_symmetry.space_group_name_H-M   'P 1'
#
loop_
_entity.id
_entity.type
_entity.pdbx_description
1 polymer ?
#
loop_
_entity_poly.entity_id
_entity_poly.type
_entity_poly.pdbx_seq_one_letter_code
_entity_poly.pdbx_strand_id
1 'polypeptide(L)'
;REVFTVTLNEDGTYTFELKDSIDHVDANGENVDTLSFGLVGTPDAEALSRMDFDQDVIDGLSGAQITQTFAVDVTDDVPEAVVDLSGVQQAESVSIDEDDLGDGTDGSDGLTASGNLGLGTGDLITIDYGADGPAAGAPTGLTAADLDYTIEGPAGLTSQGEAVTYSYDEGTDTLTATAGGREVFTVTLDGNGGYTFELKDSLDHADGADENALDLSFTVTGVPSAAALASTDYDADVIEGLAEAEVTQGFTVSVVDDVPVATVNQDAVGTADGVSVDEDDLGDGTDGSDSLSATGGLGLGTGDLISIDYGADGAADANAPTGLTASDLEYSFDLTSLPTDLTSNGDAITFTQQDGVLTATADAGGTNERPVFTVSIDAATGSYTFTLQDSLDHETANGENVEGLTFDIIGTPDAEALAEKDFDQDVIDGLADAQITQSFGVDIVDDVPVA
;
A
#
# COMPACT_ATOMS: atom_id res chain seq x y z
N ARG A 1 -33.72 -52.39 -7.38
CA ARG A 1 -33.46 -52.41 -5.91
C ARG A 1 -34.75 -52.82 -5.22
N GLU A 2 -34.70 -53.35 -4.00
CA GLU A 2 -35.93 -53.60 -3.23
C GLU A 2 -36.33 -52.28 -2.59
N VAL A 3 -37.55 -51.79 -2.87
CA VAL A 3 -37.99 -50.44 -2.45
C VAL A 3 -38.63 -50.46 -1.07
N PHE A 4 -39.52 -51.41 -0.83
CA PHE A 4 -40.08 -51.64 0.50
C PHE A 4 -40.47 -53.11 0.69
N THR A 5 -40.61 -53.52 1.94
CA THR A 5 -41.25 -54.77 2.33
C THR A 5 -42.50 -54.50 3.15
N VAL A 6 -43.58 -55.23 2.87
CA VAL A 6 -44.77 -55.27 3.72
C VAL A 6 -44.95 -56.69 4.23
N THR A 7 -44.91 -56.87 5.55
CA THR A 7 -45.13 -58.16 6.20
C THR A 7 -46.44 -58.11 6.97
N LEU A 8 -47.38 -58.99 6.63
CA LEU A 8 -48.59 -59.21 7.43
C LEU A 8 -48.30 -60.25 8.52
N ASN A 9 -48.55 -59.88 9.77
CA ASN A 9 -48.34 -60.73 10.93
C ASN A 9 -49.59 -61.59 11.20
N GLU A 10 -49.41 -62.76 11.84
CA GLU A 10 -50.51 -63.69 12.16
C GLU A 10 -51.58 -63.09 13.09
N ASP A 11 -51.24 -62.04 13.83
CA ASP A 11 -52.16 -61.30 14.72
C ASP A 11 -52.99 -60.21 14.02
N GLY A 12 -52.83 -60.05 12.70
CA GLY A 12 -53.53 -59.06 11.90
C GLY A 12 -52.89 -57.67 11.87
N THR A 13 -51.73 -57.48 12.50
CA THR A 13 -50.90 -56.28 12.31
C THR A 13 -50.03 -56.39 11.07
N TYR A 14 -49.43 -55.29 10.62
CA TYR A 14 -48.45 -55.29 9.55
C TYR A 14 -47.19 -54.51 9.95
N THR A 15 -46.07 -54.87 9.34
CA THR A 15 -44.81 -54.13 9.39
C THR A 15 -44.48 -53.63 7.99
N PHE A 16 -44.21 -52.33 7.86
CA PHE A 16 -43.70 -51.71 6.65
C PHE A 16 -42.24 -51.33 6.87
N GLU A 17 -41.36 -51.74 5.96
CA GLU A 17 -39.93 -51.38 5.97
C GLU A 17 -39.61 -50.71 4.64
N LEU A 18 -39.31 -49.40 4.67
CA LEU A 18 -38.80 -48.67 3.53
C LEU A 18 -37.30 -48.96 3.38
N LYS A 19 -36.86 -49.34 2.18
CA LYS A 19 -35.50 -49.79 1.86
C LYS A 19 -34.83 -48.96 0.75
N ASP A 20 -35.62 -48.19 0.02
CA ASP A 20 -35.21 -47.29 -1.05
C ASP A 20 -36.15 -46.08 -1.08
N SER A 21 -35.75 -45.01 -1.76
CA SER A 21 -36.63 -43.88 -2.04
C SER A 21 -37.82 -44.35 -2.90
N ILE A 22 -38.92 -43.63 -2.76
CA ILE A 22 -40.09 -43.75 -3.62
C ILE A 22 -40.14 -42.42 -4.36
N ASP A 23 -40.22 -42.46 -5.69
CA ASP A 23 -40.35 -41.23 -6.48
C ASP A 23 -41.70 -40.57 -6.16
N HIS A 24 -41.66 -39.31 -5.73
CA HIS A 24 -42.82 -38.47 -5.51
C HIS A 24 -43.13 -37.65 -6.77
N VAL A 25 -44.06 -36.68 -6.65
CA VAL A 25 -44.44 -35.83 -7.78
C VAL A 25 -43.49 -34.66 -7.88
N ASP A 26 -42.88 -34.50 -9.05
CA ASP A 26 -41.84 -33.51 -9.27
C ASP A 26 -42.18 -32.08 -8.79
N ALA A 27 -41.20 -31.41 -8.18
CA ALA A 27 -41.16 -29.98 -7.84
C ALA A 27 -42.34 -29.51 -6.96
N ASN A 28 -42.59 -30.22 -5.86
CA ASN A 28 -43.72 -29.95 -4.97
C ASN A 28 -43.34 -29.81 -3.49
N GLY A 29 -42.03 -29.78 -3.17
CA GLY A 29 -41.53 -29.72 -1.80
C GLY A 29 -41.95 -30.96 -1.01
N GLU A 30 -41.84 -30.85 0.33
CA GLU A 30 -42.25 -31.90 1.26
C GLU A 30 -43.73 -32.29 1.04
N ASN A 31 -43.94 -33.42 0.36
CA ASN A 31 -45.25 -33.91 -0.03
C ASN A 31 -45.44 -35.37 0.42
N VAL A 32 -46.64 -35.92 0.25
CA VAL A 32 -46.98 -37.24 0.81
C VAL A 32 -47.66 -38.11 -0.23
N ASP A 33 -47.06 -39.28 -0.46
CA ASP A 33 -47.64 -40.35 -1.27
C ASP A 33 -48.22 -41.47 -0.40
N THR A 34 -49.50 -41.74 -0.60
CA THR A 34 -50.24 -42.77 0.15
C THR A 34 -50.25 -44.09 -0.61
N LEU A 35 -49.46 -45.07 -0.15
CA LEU A 35 -49.49 -46.44 -0.65
C LEU A 35 -50.66 -47.22 -0.05
N SER A 36 -51.63 -47.61 -0.87
CA SER A 36 -52.82 -48.36 -0.44
C SER A 36 -52.69 -49.86 -0.71
N PHE A 37 -52.88 -50.68 0.33
CA PHE A 37 -52.77 -52.13 0.27
C PHE A 37 -54.12 -52.80 0.57
N GLY A 38 -54.50 -53.77 -0.26
CA GLY A 38 -55.69 -54.60 -0.06
C GLY A 38 -55.33 -55.95 0.54
N LEU A 39 -56.05 -56.34 1.59
CA LEU A 39 -55.96 -57.66 2.22
C LEU A 39 -57.24 -58.46 1.94
N VAL A 40 -57.07 -59.73 1.56
CA VAL A 40 -58.17 -60.70 1.45
C VAL A 40 -57.91 -61.88 2.37
N GLY A 41 -58.71 -62.00 3.42
CA GLY A 41 -58.72 -63.15 4.30
C GLY A 41 -59.67 -64.24 3.79
N THR A 42 -59.17 -65.47 3.69
CA THR A 42 -59.97 -66.67 3.39
C THR A 42 -59.90 -67.65 4.55
N PRO A 43 -60.95 -68.45 4.81
CA PRO A 43 -60.91 -69.49 5.84
C PRO A 43 -59.75 -70.47 5.60
N ASP A 44 -59.01 -70.77 6.68
CA ASP A 44 -57.95 -71.78 6.64
C ASP A 44 -58.53 -73.20 6.54
N ALA A 45 -57.65 -74.17 6.31
CA ALA A 45 -58.04 -75.56 6.16
C ALA A 45 -58.69 -76.14 7.43
N GLU A 46 -58.34 -75.63 8.62
CA GLU A 46 -58.93 -76.10 9.87
C GLU A 46 -60.38 -75.63 9.97
N ALA A 47 -60.64 -74.34 9.74
CA ALA A 47 -61.98 -73.75 9.71
C ALA A 47 -62.88 -74.43 8.68
N LEU A 48 -62.36 -74.76 7.49
CA LEU A 48 -63.09 -75.49 6.45
C LEU A 48 -63.38 -76.95 6.79
N SER A 49 -62.57 -77.55 7.68
CA SER A 49 -62.73 -78.94 8.13
C SER A 49 -63.61 -79.09 9.37
N ARG A 50 -64.03 -77.98 9.99
CA ARG A 50 -64.93 -78.02 11.15
C ARG A 50 -66.27 -78.57 10.71
N MET A 51 -66.73 -79.56 11.48
CA MET A 51 -68.03 -80.17 11.32
C MET A 51 -68.84 -79.96 12.58
N ASP A 52 -70.15 -79.94 12.46
CA ASP A 52 -71.04 -80.01 13.60
C ASP A 52 -71.13 -81.43 14.18
N PHE A 53 -72.06 -81.66 15.10
CA PHE A 53 -72.11 -82.89 15.89
C PHE A 53 -72.38 -84.15 15.04
N ASP A 54 -73.02 -84.01 13.89
CA ASP A 54 -73.37 -85.07 12.95
C ASP A 54 -72.47 -85.13 11.71
N GLN A 55 -71.34 -84.39 11.73
CA GLN A 55 -70.28 -84.41 10.72
C GLN A 55 -70.60 -83.68 9.41
N ASP A 56 -71.53 -82.73 9.42
CA ASP A 56 -71.76 -81.87 8.26
C ASP A 56 -70.72 -80.74 8.21
N VAL A 57 -70.14 -80.51 7.03
CA VAL A 57 -69.24 -79.37 6.79
C VAL A 57 -70.03 -78.07 6.68
N ILE A 58 -69.43 -76.95 7.10
CA ILE A 58 -70.08 -75.63 7.07
C ILE A 58 -70.29 -75.18 5.60
N ASP A 59 -71.55 -75.17 5.14
CA ASP A 59 -71.93 -74.70 3.81
C ASP A 59 -71.63 -73.20 3.61
N GLY A 60 -71.16 -72.83 2.41
CA GLY A 60 -70.81 -71.46 2.04
C GLY A 60 -69.48 -70.92 2.59
N LEU A 61 -68.82 -71.63 3.53
CA LEU A 61 -67.56 -71.16 4.13
C LEU A 61 -66.39 -71.20 3.14
N SER A 62 -66.37 -72.16 2.21
CA SER A 62 -65.31 -72.28 1.19
C SER A 62 -65.22 -71.11 0.21
N GLY A 63 -66.29 -70.32 0.08
CA GLY A 63 -66.34 -69.10 -0.73
C GLY A 63 -66.30 -67.80 0.09
N ALA A 64 -66.22 -67.88 1.41
CA ALA A 64 -66.25 -66.70 2.28
C ALA A 64 -64.92 -65.93 2.16
N GLN A 65 -65.01 -64.61 2.01
CA GLN A 65 -63.88 -63.70 1.99
C GLN A 65 -64.16 -62.49 2.86
N ILE A 66 -63.13 -62.02 3.55
CA ILE A 66 -63.13 -60.72 4.21
C ILE A 66 -62.09 -59.86 3.51
N THR A 67 -62.50 -58.68 3.06
CA THR A 67 -61.61 -57.70 2.42
C THR A 67 -61.41 -56.51 3.34
N GLN A 68 -60.17 -56.07 3.50
CA GLN A 68 -59.79 -54.89 4.27
C GLN A 68 -58.74 -54.10 3.48
N THR A 69 -58.65 -52.79 3.69
CA THR A 69 -57.55 -51.97 3.18
C THR A 69 -56.81 -51.31 4.33
N PHE A 70 -55.51 -51.10 4.17
CA PHE A 70 -54.70 -50.21 4.99
C PHE A 70 -53.81 -49.36 4.06
N ALA A 71 -53.25 -48.29 4.60
CA ALA A 71 -52.40 -47.39 3.85
C ALA A 71 -51.12 -47.07 4.64
N VAL A 72 -50.07 -46.74 3.92
CA VAL A 72 -48.83 -46.20 4.45
C VAL A 72 -48.55 -44.90 3.71
N ASP A 73 -48.44 -43.82 4.46
CA ASP A 73 -48.02 -42.53 3.94
C ASP A 73 -46.49 -42.49 3.93
N VAL A 74 -45.93 -42.12 2.79
CA VAL A 74 -44.49 -41.88 2.62
C VAL A 74 -44.32 -40.41 2.32
N THR A 75 -43.65 -39.70 3.22
CA THR A 75 -43.34 -38.29 3.05
C THR A 75 -42.06 -38.16 2.24
N ASP A 76 -42.11 -37.24 1.29
CA ASP A 76 -41.00 -36.79 0.46
C ASP A 76 -39.97 -36.04 1.30
N ASP A 77 -38.72 -36.05 0.86
CA ASP A 77 -37.69 -35.17 1.41
C ASP A 77 -37.55 -33.89 0.57
N VAL A 78 -36.74 -32.94 1.05
CA VAL A 78 -36.38 -31.73 0.31
C VAL A 78 -34.90 -31.48 0.57
N PRO A 79 -34.12 -31.12 -0.46
CA PRO A 79 -32.70 -30.88 -0.30
C PRO A 79 -32.44 -29.64 0.56
N GLU A 80 -31.41 -29.68 1.41
CA GLU A 80 -31.03 -28.57 2.29
C GLU A 80 -29.57 -28.16 2.04
N ALA A 81 -29.32 -26.85 1.96
CA ALA A 81 -27.98 -26.28 1.88
C ALA A 81 -27.45 -25.85 3.25
N VAL A 82 -26.19 -26.15 3.53
CA VAL A 82 -25.49 -25.76 4.76
C VAL A 82 -24.18 -25.07 4.42
N VAL A 83 -24.02 -23.83 4.87
CA VAL A 83 -22.75 -23.09 4.77
C VAL A 83 -21.72 -23.74 5.71
N ASP A 84 -20.60 -24.21 5.15
CA ASP A 84 -19.48 -24.80 5.88
C ASP A 84 -18.20 -23.97 5.68
N LEU A 85 -17.85 -23.19 6.70
CA LEU A 85 -16.64 -22.38 6.69
C LEU A 85 -15.46 -23.04 7.43
N SER A 86 -15.56 -24.33 7.77
CA SER A 86 -14.52 -25.03 8.54
C SER A 86 -13.19 -25.16 7.80
N GLY A 87 -13.22 -25.08 6.47
CA GLY A 87 -12.05 -25.07 5.58
C GLY A 87 -11.48 -23.69 5.26
N VAL A 88 -12.17 -22.60 5.66
CA VAL A 88 -11.75 -21.23 5.37
C VAL A 88 -10.59 -20.83 6.28
N GLN A 89 -9.55 -20.29 5.66
CA GLN A 89 -8.33 -19.80 6.30
C GLN A 89 -8.31 -18.27 6.33
N GLN A 90 -7.34 -17.71 7.04
CA GLN A 90 -7.08 -16.28 6.96
C GLN A 90 -6.65 -15.91 5.54
N ALA A 91 -7.22 -14.83 5.00
CA ALA A 91 -6.76 -14.25 3.74
C ALA A 91 -5.31 -13.76 3.86
N GLU A 92 -4.55 -13.92 2.79
CA GLU A 92 -3.21 -13.36 2.66
C GLU A 92 -3.31 -11.84 2.59
N SER A 93 -2.47 -11.15 3.35
CA SER A 93 -2.25 -9.72 3.24
C SER A 93 -1.05 -9.45 2.33
N VAL A 94 -1.14 -8.38 1.56
CA VAL A 94 -0.05 -7.92 0.69
C VAL A 94 0.30 -6.48 1.03
N SER A 95 1.51 -6.05 0.66
CA SER A 95 1.95 -4.67 0.72
C SER A 95 2.29 -4.16 -0.67
N ILE A 96 2.09 -2.86 -0.88
CA ILE A 96 2.54 -2.11 -2.03
C ILE A 96 3.12 -0.79 -1.53
N ASP A 97 4.00 -0.19 -2.31
CA ASP A 97 4.63 1.07 -1.97
C ASP A 97 4.17 2.17 -2.93
N GLU A 98 3.98 3.39 -2.41
CA GLU A 98 3.66 4.58 -3.19
C GLU A 98 4.90 5.18 -3.83
N ASP A 99 6.08 4.93 -3.23
CA ASP A 99 7.36 5.39 -3.74
C ASP A 99 7.67 4.83 -5.15
N ASP A 100 7.06 3.69 -5.52
CA ASP A 100 7.11 3.03 -6.82
C ASP A 100 6.24 3.69 -7.92
N LEU A 101 5.40 4.67 -7.57
CA LEU A 101 4.54 5.36 -8.53
C LEU A 101 5.37 6.12 -9.57
N GLY A 102 4.74 6.52 -10.68
CA GLY A 102 5.47 7.19 -11.76
C GLY A 102 6.07 8.56 -11.39
N ASP A 103 5.57 9.14 -10.30
CA ASP A 103 5.98 10.37 -9.63
C ASP A 103 6.52 10.12 -8.21
N GLY A 104 6.72 8.86 -7.81
CA GLY A 104 7.31 8.52 -6.52
C GLY A 104 8.83 8.67 -6.48
N THR A 105 9.41 8.58 -5.28
CA THR A 105 10.87 8.76 -5.06
C THR A 105 11.72 7.53 -5.41
N ASP A 106 11.05 6.41 -5.65
CA ASP A 106 11.55 5.09 -5.99
C ASP A 106 10.89 4.67 -7.33
N GLY A 107 11.19 3.49 -7.84
CA GLY A 107 10.53 2.94 -9.03
C GLY A 107 11.06 1.54 -9.30
N SER A 108 11.39 0.84 -8.22
CA SER A 108 12.27 -0.31 -8.24
C SER A 108 11.51 -1.64 -8.10
N ASP A 109 10.35 -1.57 -7.48
CA ASP A 109 9.40 -2.65 -7.28
C ASP A 109 8.19 -2.47 -8.23
N GLY A 110 6.99 -2.87 -7.81
CA GLY A 110 5.89 -3.09 -8.72
C GLY A 110 4.55 -2.74 -8.13
N LEU A 111 3.78 -1.97 -8.90
CA LEU A 111 2.46 -1.47 -8.52
C LEU A 111 1.33 -2.51 -8.51
N THR A 112 1.65 -3.80 -8.45
CA THR A 112 0.65 -4.88 -8.40
C THR A 112 1.02 -5.94 -7.38
N ALA A 113 0.08 -6.28 -6.52
CA ALA A 113 0.23 -7.35 -5.53
C ALA A 113 -0.98 -8.30 -5.56
N SER A 114 -0.76 -9.58 -5.33
CA SER A 114 -1.83 -10.59 -5.36
C SER A 114 -1.78 -11.48 -4.14
N GLY A 115 -2.97 -11.85 -3.63
CA GLY A 115 -3.12 -12.69 -2.46
C GLY A 115 -4.29 -13.65 -2.57
N ASN A 116 -4.30 -14.68 -1.73
CA ASN A 116 -5.40 -15.62 -1.60
C ASN A 116 -6.40 -15.15 -0.53
N LEU A 117 -7.71 -15.21 -0.79
CA LEU A 117 -8.77 -14.91 0.17
C LEU A 117 -8.90 -15.97 1.29
N GLY A 118 -8.24 -17.12 1.15
CA GLY A 118 -8.27 -18.18 2.14
C GLY A 118 -9.53 -19.06 2.05
N LEU A 119 -10.36 -18.94 1.01
CA LEU A 119 -11.60 -19.72 0.85
C LEU A 119 -11.36 -21.23 0.71
N GLY A 120 -10.12 -21.66 0.51
CA GLY A 120 -9.74 -23.07 0.41
C GLY A 120 -10.17 -23.70 -0.92
N THR A 121 -9.97 -25.00 -1.07
CA THR A 121 -10.37 -25.77 -2.27
C THR A 121 -11.54 -26.73 -1.99
N GLY A 122 -12.14 -26.63 -0.81
CA GLY A 122 -13.27 -27.46 -0.41
C GLY A 122 -14.60 -26.80 -0.76
N ASP A 123 -15.68 -27.48 -0.40
CA ASP A 123 -17.02 -26.92 -0.51
C ASP A 123 -17.20 -25.87 0.61
N LEU A 124 -17.63 -24.67 0.22
CA LEU A 124 -18.04 -23.58 1.12
C LEU A 124 -19.51 -23.73 1.52
N ILE A 125 -20.30 -24.41 0.68
CA ILE A 125 -21.70 -24.75 0.93
C ILE A 125 -21.87 -26.22 0.58
N THR A 126 -22.29 -27.02 1.54
CA THR A 126 -22.63 -28.45 1.32
C THR A 126 -24.11 -28.59 1.07
N ILE A 127 -24.51 -29.55 0.23
CA ILE A 127 -25.92 -29.81 -0.09
C ILE A 127 -26.26 -31.24 0.31
N ASP A 128 -27.24 -31.40 1.19
CA ASP A 128 -27.85 -32.69 1.51
C ASP A 128 -29.06 -32.89 0.62
N TYR A 129 -28.96 -33.80 -0.36
CA TYR A 129 -30.07 -34.19 -1.24
C TYR A 129 -30.91 -35.35 -0.67
N GLY A 130 -30.71 -35.70 0.59
CA GLY A 130 -31.51 -36.72 1.25
C GLY A 130 -31.49 -38.10 0.57
N ALA A 131 -32.65 -38.76 0.50
CA ALA A 131 -32.79 -40.19 0.21
C ALA A 131 -32.88 -40.52 -1.28
N ASP A 132 -33.45 -39.64 -2.10
CA ASP A 132 -33.58 -39.77 -3.56
C ASP A 132 -32.29 -39.32 -4.28
N GLY A 133 -31.54 -38.41 -3.66
CA GLY A 133 -30.23 -37.96 -4.08
C GLY A 133 -30.28 -36.89 -5.18
N PRO A 134 -29.12 -36.41 -5.65
CA PRO A 134 -29.06 -35.28 -6.58
C PRO A 134 -29.65 -35.60 -7.96
N ALA A 135 -30.22 -34.58 -8.61
CA ALA A 135 -30.47 -34.63 -10.04
C ALA A 135 -29.20 -34.97 -10.80
N ALA A 136 -29.37 -35.51 -12.01
CA ALA A 136 -28.24 -35.81 -12.88
C ALA A 136 -27.43 -34.53 -13.20
N GLY A 137 -26.22 -34.44 -12.62
CA GLY A 137 -25.31 -33.31 -12.82
C GLY A 137 -25.39 -32.22 -11.74
N ALA A 138 -26.25 -32.38 -10.73
CA ALA A 138 -26.29 -31.46 -9.60
C ALA A 138 -25.01 -31.62 -8.72
N PRO A 139 -24.43 -30.52 -8.23
CA PRO A 139 -23.24 -30.55 -7.40
C PRO A 139 -23.59 -31.00 -5.97
N THR A 140 -22.71 -31.75 -5.32
CA THR A 140 -22.89 -32.14 -3.89
C THR A 140 -22.46 -31.05 -2.90
N GLY A 141 -21.83 -30.00 -3.41
CA GLY A 141 -21.41 -28.82 -2.67
C GLY A 141 -20.90 -27.76 -3.65
N LEU A 142 -20.84 -26.52 -3.18
CA LEU A 142 -20.43 -25.35 -3.94
C LEU A 142 -19.06 -24.89 -3.46
N THR A 143 -18.15 -24.71 -4.40
CA THR A 143 -16.81 -24.16 -4.18
C THR A 143 -16.79 -22.66 -4.45
N ALA A 144 -15.62 -22.03 -4.28
CA ALA A 144 -15.46 -20.62 -4.60
C ALA A 144 -15.88 -20.26 -6.04
N ALA A 145 -15.70 -21.17 -7.01
CA ALA A 145 -16.04 -20.94 -8.42
C ALA A 145 -17.55 -21.01 -8.72
N ASP A 146 -18.35 -21.49 -7.77
CA ASP A 146 -19.80 -21.64 -7.92
C ASP A 146 -20.57 -20.43 -7.35
N LEU A 147 -19.84 -19.43 -6.81
CA LEU A 147 -20.37 -18.21 -6.22
C LEU A 147 -20.15 -17.00 -7.13
N ASP A 148 -21.12 -16.10 -7.17
CA ASP A 148 -20.98 -14.76 -7.70
C ASP A 148 -20.55 -13.82 -6.58
N TYR A 149 -19.47 -13.05 -6.78
CA TYR A 149 -18.86 -12.21 -5.75
C TYR A 149 -19.23 -10.74 -5.89
N THR A 150 -19.27 -10.07 -4.73
CA THR A 150 -19.25 -8.62 -4.59
C THR A 150 -18.15 -8.24 -3.61
N ILE A 151 -17.66 -7.00 -3.71
CA ILE A 151 -16.60 -6.48 -2.85
C ILE A 151 -16.93 -5.06 -2.39
N GLU A 152 -16.67 -4.81 -1.12
CA GLU A 152 -16.76 -3.50 -0.48
C GLU A 152 -15.37 -3.03 -0.05
N GLY A 153 -15.01 -1.81 -0.44
CA GLY A 153 -13.78 -1.13 -0.03
C GLY A 153 -13.91 -0.40 1.31
N PRO A 154 -12.77 0.01 1.91
CA PRO A 154 -12.76 0.77 3.14
C PRO A 154 -13.39 2.17 2.96
N ALA A 155 -13.90 2.75 4.05
CA ALA A 155 -14.50 4.08 4.01
C ALA A 155 -13.51 5.15 4.50
N GLY A 156 -13.65 6.37 3.96
CA GLY A 156 -12.96 7.55 4.48
C GLY A 156 -11.54 7.75 3.95
N LEU A 157 -11.14 7.04 2.89
CA LEU A 157 -9.90 7.31 2.19
C LEU A 157 -9.99 8.60 1.39
N THR A 158 -8.85 9.29 1.26
CA THR A 158 -8.65 10.42 0.36
C THR A 158 -7.39 10.18 -0.48
N SER A 159 -7.28 10.87 -1.61
CA SER A 159 -6.12 10.85 -2.50
C SER A 159 -5.95 12.26 -3.07
N GLN A 160 -4.82 12.87 -2.78
CA GLN A 160 -4.50 14.28 -3.01
C GLN A 160 -5.61 15.21 -2.47
N GLY A 161 -6.12 14.90 -1.28
CA GLY A 161 -7.17 15.63 -0.59
C GLY A 161 -8.59 15.43 -1.14
N GLU A 162 -8.78 14.64 -2.20
CA GLU A 162 -10.10 14.32 -2.76
C GLU A 162 -10.62 12.97 -2.25
N ALA A 163 -11.92 12.88 -1.97
CA ALA A 163 -12.50 11.66 -1.41
C ALA A 163 -12.50 10.51 -2.42
N VAL A 164 -12.05 9.33 -1.96
CA VAL A 164 -12.10 8.10 -2.76
C VAL A 164 -13.53 7.57 -2.82
N THR A 165 -13.96 7.18 -4.02
CA THR A 165 -15.24 6.55 -4.30
C THR A 165 -15.05 5.26 -5.07
N TYR A 166 -15.98 4.31 -4.93
CA TYR A 166 -15.86 2.97 -5.51
C TYR A 166 -16.94 2.69 -6.56
N SER A 167 -16.55 1.94 -7.59
CA SER A 167 -17.46 1.32 -8.56
C SER A 167 -17.03 -0.13 -8.77
N TYR A 168 -17.99 -1.07 -8.69
CA TYR A 168 -17.75 -2.49 -8.95
C TYR A 168 -18.33 -2.89 -10.31
N ASP A 169 -17.53 -3.54 -11.15
CA ASP A 169 -17.96 -4.13 -12.43
C ASP A 169 -18.06 -5.65 -12.28
N GLU A 170 -19.29 -6.16 -12.16
CA GLU A 170 -19.61 -7.60 -12.08
C GLU A 170 -19.17 -8.39 -13.32
N GLY A 171 -18.94 -7.72 -14.46
CA GLY A 171 -18.50 -8.38 -15.70
C GLY A 171 -17.01 -8.71 -15.73
N THR A 172 -16.20 -7.99 -14.95
CA THR A 172 -14.75 -8.20 -14.82
C THR A 172 -14.31 -8.54 -13.41
N ASP A 173 -15.24 -8.58 -12.46
CA ASP A 173 -15.01 -8.73 -11.02
C ASP A 173 -13.98 -7.71 -10.49
N THR A 174 -14.07 -6.46 -10.96
CA THR A 174 -13.13 -5.39 -10.64
C THR A 174 -13.79 -4.27 -9.85
N LEU A 175 -13.25 -3.98 -8.66
CA LEU A 175 -13.51 -2.76 -7.92
C LEU A 175 -12.52 -1.68 -8.37
N THR A 176 -13.04 -0.53 -8.80
CA THR A 176 -12.22 0.64 -9.14
C THR A 176 -12.44 1.73 -8.09
N ALA A 177 -11.36 2.17 -7.47
CA ALA A 177 -11.31 3.33 -6.59
C ALA A 177 -10.99 4.59 -7.41
N THR A 178 -11.71 5.68 -7.19
CA THR A 178 -11.54 6.93 -7.94
C THR A 178 -11.63 8.14 -7.01
N ALA A 179 -10.70 9.07 -7.14
CA ALA A 179 -10.67 10.38 -6.46
C ALA A 179 -10.43 11.48 -7.49
N GLY A 180 -11.21 12.58 -7.44
CA GLY A 180 -11.06 13.69 -8.39
C GLY A 180 -11.21 13.33 -9.89
N GLY A 181 -11.70 12.13 -10.23
CA GLY A 181 -11.77 11.61 -11.60
C GLY A 181 -10.54 10.83 -12.06
N ARG A 182 -9.58 10.55 -11.16
CA ARG A 182 -8.39 9.72 -11.37
C ARG A 182 -8.60 8.36 -10.72
N GLU A 183 -8.13 7.29 -11.34
CA GLU A 183 -8.15 5.96 -10.73
C GLU A 183 -7.03 5.88 -9.69
N VAL A 184 -7.37 5.54 -8.44
CA VAL A 184 -6.41 5.46 -7.34
C VAL A 184 -5.86 4.06 -7.20
N PHE A 185 -6.75 3.07 -7.20
CA PHE A 185 -6.36 1.67 -7.25
C PHE A 185 -7.48 0.82 -7.84
N THR A 186 -7.14 -0.41 -8.19
CA THR A 186 -8.14 -1.44 -8.52
C THR A 186 -7.94 -2.70 -7.70
N VAL A 187 -9.04 -3.42 -7.46
CA VAL A 187 -9.02 -4.78 -6.91
C VAL A 187 -9.78 -5.67 -7.86
N THR A 188 -9.12 -6.68 -8.43
CA THR A 188 -9.77 -7.68 -9.27
C THR A 188 -9.84 -9.01 -8.53
N LEU A 189 -11.02 -9.62 -8.46
CA LEU A 189 -11.20 -10.97 -7.95
C LEU A 189 -11.00 -11.98 -9.08
N ASP A 190 -10.32 -13.08 -8.82
CA ASP A 190 -10.00 -14.08 -9.86
C ASP A 190 -11.07 -15.18 -10.04
N GLY A 191 -12.19 -15.07 -9.30
CA GLY A 191 -13.30 -16.02 -9.27
C GLY A 191 -12.99 -17.37 -8.61
N ASN A 192 -11.74 -17.61 -8.20
CA ASN A 192 -11.27 -18.86 -7.60
C ASN A 192 -10.75 -18.66 -6.17
N GLY A 193 -11.10 -17.54 -5.55
CA GLY A 193 -10.71 -17.22 -4.18
C GLY A 193 -9.37 -16.49 -4.05
N GLY A 194 -8.87 -15.84 -5.11
CA GLY A 194 -7.75 -14.90 -5.07
C GLY A 194 -8.17 -13.49 -5.46
N TYR A 195 -7.28 -12.54 -5.18
CA TYR A 195 -7.42 -11.14 -5.56
C TYR A 195 -6.10 -10.56 -6.07
N THR A 196 -6.19 -9.55 -6.93
CA THR A 196 -5.06 -8.73 -7.38
C THR A 196 -5.38 -7.27 -7.10
N PHE A 197 -4.51 -6.60 -6.36
CA PHE A 197 -4.52 -5.16 -6.12
C PHE A 197 -3.53 -4.49 -7.09
N GLU A 198 -3.93 -3.36 -7.67
CA GLU A 198 -3.07 -2.50 -8.50
C GLU A 198 -3.18 -1.06 -8.00
N LEU A 199 -2.07 -0.47 -7.55
CA LEU A 199 -1.97 0.94 -7.19
C LEU A 199 -1.74 1.78 -8.46
N LYS A 200 -2.38 2.93 -8.55
CA LYS A 200 -2.31 3.81 -9.72
C LYS A 200 -2.10 5.28 -9.38
N ASP A 201 -2.33 5.65 -8.13
CA ASP A 201 -2.27 7.01 -7.59
C ASP A 201 -2.07 6.91 -6.07
N SER A 202 -1.49 7.95 -5.48
CA SER A 202 -1.22 8.03 -4.04
C SER A 202 -2.50 8.05 -3.19
N LEU A 203 -2.42 7.56 -1.96
CA LEU A 203 -3.45 7.70 -0.93
C LEU A 203 -2.93 8.64 0.16
N ASP A 204 -3.79 9.52 0.69
CA ASP A 204 -3.31 10.43 1.73
C ASP A 204 -3.07 9.65 3.04
N HIS A 205 -1.84 9.73 3.55
CA HIS A 205 -1.41 9.14 4.81
C HIS A 205 -1.61 10.11 5.99
N ALA A 206 -1.07 9.75 7.15
CA ALA A 206 -1.24 10.51 8.39
C ALA A 206 -0.10 11.50 8.59
N ASP A 207 -0.44 12.78 8.84
CA ASP A 207 0.57 13.83 8.71
C ASP A 207 1.87 13.63 9.53
N GLY A 208 3.03 13.79 8.87
CA GLY A 208 4.36 13.88 9.48
C GLY A 208 4.80 12.59 10.16
N ALA A 209 4.51 11.46 9.55
CA ALA A 209 4.74 10.12 10.09
C ALA A 209 5.94 9.41 9.46
N ASP A 210 6.68 10.08 8.56
CA ASP A 210 7.69 9.46 7.71
C ASP A 210 7.06 8.25 6.94
N GLU A 211 7.90 7.35 6.42
CA GLU A 211 7.46 6.11 5.75
C GLU A 211 6.55 5.29 6.67
N ASN A 212 5.24 5.41 6.45
CA ASN A 212 4.21 4.79 7.26
C ASN A 212 3.31 3.91 6.38
N ALA A 213 2.30 3.26 6.97
CA ALA A 213 1.50 2.30 6.24
C ALA A 213 0.00 2.43 6.53
N LEU A 214 -0.77 2.53 5.46
CA LEU A 214 -2.23 2.58 5.46
C LEU A 214 -2.82 1.21 5.14
N ASP A 215 -3.39 0.57 6.15
CA ASP A 215 -4.03 -0.75 6.03
C ASP A 215 -5.47 -0.66 5.50
N LEU A 216 -5.65 -1.00 4.23
CA LEU A 216 -6.93 -1.03 3.53
C LEU A 216 -7.68 -2.33 3.80
N SER A 217 -8.81 -2.26 4.50
CA SER A 217 -9.65 -3.43 4.80
C SER A 217 -10.80 -3.59 3.81
N PHE A 218 -10.85 -4.72 3.11
CA PHE A 218 -11.89 -5.06 2.14
C PHE A 218 -12.77 -6.19 2.66
N THR A 219 -14.04 -6.20 2.24
CA THR A 219 -14.98 -7.29 2.51
C THR A 219 -15.48 -7.86 1.20
N VAL A 220 -15.29 -9.16 1.00
CA VAL A 220 -15.79 -9.92 -0.16
C VAL A 220 -16.96 -10.78 0.29
N THR A 221 -18.04 -10.74 -0.48
CA THR A 221 -19.28 -11.49 -0.22
C THR A 221 -19.62 -12.31 -1.44
N GLY A 222 -19.62 -13.64 -1.29
CA GLY A 222 -20.03 -14.60 -2.32
C GLY A 222 -21.43 -15.14 -2.06
N VAL A 223 -22.27 -15.15 -3.10
CA VAL A 223 -23.61 -15.75 -3.10
C VAL A 223 -23.71 -16.82 -4.18
N PRO A 224 -24.52 -17.88 -4.04
CA PRO A 224 -24.63 -18.92 -5.06
C PRO A 224 -25.00 -18.35 -6.43
N SER A 225 -24.24 -18.75 -7.44
CA SER A 225 -24.48 -18.32 -8.81
C SER A 225 -25.83 -18.78 -9.34
N ALA A 226 -26.32 -18.13 -10.39
CA ALA A 226 -27.57 -18.53 -11.05
C ALA A 226 -27.54 -20.00 -11.53
N ALA A 227 -26.36 -20.54 -11.86
CA ALA A 227 -26.20 -21.95 -12.23
C ALA A 227 -26.32 -22.87 -11.00
N ALA A 228 -25.70 -22.49 -9.88
CA ALA A 228 -25.81 -23.24 -8.63
C ALA A 228 -27.25 -23.27 -8.11
N LEU A 229 -27.94 -22.13 -8.14
CA LEU A 229 -29.35 -21.98 -7.74
C LEU A 229 -30.35 -22.79 -8.59
N ALA A 230 -29.94 -23.23 -9.79
CA ALA A 230 -30.77 -24.07 -10.64
C ALA A 230 -30.65 -25.58 -10.31
N SER A 231 -29.85 -25.95 -9.32
CA SER A 231 -29.66 -27.33 -8.89
C SER A 231 -30.86 -27.84 -8.10
N THR A 232 -31.18 -29.12 -8.28
CA THR A 232 -32.29 -29.82 -7.64
C THR A 232 -31.88 -31.26 -7.30
N ASP A 233 -32.67 -31.93 -6.48
CA ASP A 233 -32.65 -33.38 -6.28
C ASP A 233 -33.31 -34.14 -7.45
N TYR A 234 -33.60 -35.44 -7.25
CA TYR A 234 -34.02 -36.34 -8.31
C TYR A 234 -35.40 -36.01 -8.85
N ASP A 235 -36.33 -35.59 -8.01
CA ASP A 235 -37.68 -35.18 -8.40
C ASP A 235 -37.85 -33.66 -8.57
N ALA A 236 -36.74 -32.92 -8.59
CA ALA A 236 -36.68 -31.52 -8.98
C ALA A 236 -37.21 -30.52 -7.95
N ASP A 237 -37.16 -30.87 -6.67
CA ASP A 237 -37.33 -29.93 -5.58
C ASP A 237 -36.14 -28.96 -5.45
N VAL A 238 -36.48 -27.75 -5.01
CA VAL A 238 -35.51 -26.67 -4.83
C VAL A 238 -34.76 -26.85 -3.52
N ILE A 239 -33.47 -26.52 -3.52
CA ILE A 239 -32.62 -26.63 -2.34
C ILE A 239 -32.96 -25.54 -1.34
N GLU A 240 -33.51 -25.92 -0.18
CA GLU A 240 -33.87 -25.02 0.90
C GLU A 240 -32.61 -24.34 1.47
N GLY A 241 -32.71 -23.02 1.69
CA GLY A 241 -31.64 -22.20 2.27
C GLY A 241 -30.51 -21.84 1.30
N LEU A 242 -30.50 -22.37 0.07
CA LEU A 242 -29.44 -22.09 -0.89
C LEU A 242 -29.49 -20.64 -1.40
N ALA A 243 -30.67 -20.10 -1.66
CA ALA A 243 -30.83 -18.72 -2.16
C ALA A 243 -30.42 -17.66 -1.14
N GLU A 244 -30.44 -18.01 0.15
CA GLU A 244 -30.07 -17.15 1.28
C GLU A 244 -28.64 -17.40 1.76
N ALA A 245 -27.94 -18.40 1.22
CA ALA A 245 -26.58 -18.72 1.61
C ALA A 245 -25.61 -17.61 1.19
N GLU A 246 -24.71 -17.25 2.09
CA GLU A 246 -23.72 -16.21 1.89
C GLU A 246 -22.39 -16.62 2.53
N VAL A 247 -21.28 -16.34 1.84
CA VAL A 247 -19.92 -16.54 2.34
C VAL A 247 -19.21 -15.18 2.34
N THR A 248 -18.87 -14.69 3.52
CA THR A 248 -18.17 -13.41 3.69
C THR A 248 -16.72 -13.63 4.13
N GLN A 249 -15.78 -12.94 3.50
CA GLN A 249 -14.36 -12.99 3.83
C GLN A 249 -13.72 -11.60 3.74
N GLY A 250 -12.91 -11.24 4.75
CA GLY A 250 -12.14 -10.00 4.75
C GLY A 250 -10.68 -10.23 4.37
N PHE A 251 -10.07 -9.25 3.72
CA PHE A 251 -8.62 -9.20 3.47
C PHE A 251 -8.10 -7.77 3.62
N THR A 252 -6.77 -7.65 3.69
CA THR A 252 -6.10 -6.36 3.91
C THR A 252 -4.98 -6.17 2.90
N VAL A 253 -4.87 -4.95 2.38
CA VAL A 253 -3.72 -4.47 1.59
C VAL A 253 -3.08 -3.35 2.40
N SER A 254 -1.78 -3.44 2.65
CA SER A 254 -1.00 -2.36 3.26
C SER A 254 -0.44 -1.51 2.13
N VAL A 255 -0.70 -0.21 2.16
CA VAL A 255 -0.07 0.74 1.22
C VAL A 255 0.95 1.51 2.04
N VAL A 256 2.21 1.46 1.63
CA VAL A 256 3.32 2.18 2.27
C VAL A 256 3.44 3.54 1.63
N ASP A 257 3.67 4.53 2.49
CA ASP A 257 3.77 5.95 2.16
C ASP A 257 5.08 6.29 1.46
N ASP A 258 5.05 7.26 0.56
CA ASP A 258 6.26 7.80 -0.07
C ASP A 258 6.79 8.96 0.77
N VAL A 259 8.12 9.10 0.85
CA VAL A 259 8.75 10.18 1.63
C VAL A 259 9.59 11.04 0.70
N PRO A 260 9.47 12.38 0.76
CA PRO A 260 10.20 13.29 -0.10
C PRO A 260 11.71 13.16 0.11
N VAL A 261 12.50 13.25 -0.96
CA VAL A 261 13.96 13.06 -0.92
C VAL A 261 14.70 14.26 -1.53
N ALA A 262 15.79 14.67 -0.88
CA ALA A 262 16.71 15.66 -1.41
C ALA A 262 17.97 15.02 -2.03
N THR A 263 18.35 15.49 -3.22
CA THR A 263 19.58 15.07 -3.91
C THR A 263 20.53 16.24 -4.11
N VAL A 264 21.77 16.09 -3.62
CA VAL A 264 22.83 17.08 -3.80
C VAL A 264 23.43 17.02 -5.21
N ASN A 265 23.37 18.13 -5.94
CA ASN A 265 23.91 18.30 -7.28
C ASN A 265 25.27 19.01 -7.25
N GLN A 266 26.29 18.41 -6.63
CA GLN A 266 27.63 19.02 -6.53
C GLN A 266 28.25 19.31 -7.91
N ASP A 267 27.86 18.56 -8.95
CA ASP A 267 28.29 18.78 -10.34
C ASP A 267 27.77 20.10 -10.95
N ALA A 268 26.73 20.71 -10.35
CA ALA A 268 26.23 22.02 -10.76
C ALA A 268 27.14 23.18 -10.32
N VAL A 269 28.05 22.94 -9.37
CA VAL A 269 29.03 23.92 -8.92
C VAL A 269 30.15 24.04 -9.95
N GLY A 270 30.26 25.24 -10.52
CA GLY A 270 31.30 25.61 -11.47
C GLY A 270 32.60 26.05 -10.79
N THR A 271 33.46 26.68 -11.58
CA THR A 271 34.71 27.26 -11.08
C THR A 271 34.44 28.65 -10.50
N ALA A 272 34.90 28.92 -9.28
CA ALA A 272 34.87 30.25 -8.71
C ALA A 272 35.88 31.19 -9.40
N ASP A 273 35.55 32.47 -9.46
CA ASP A 273 36.45 33.51 -9.94
C ASP A 273 37.53 33.76 -8.89
N GLY A 274 38.80 33.77 -9.30
CA GLY A 274 39.88 34.30 -8.48
C GLY A 274 39.92 35.83 -8.55
N VAL A 275 40.25 36.47 -7.44
CA VAL A 275 40.45 37.92 -7.38
C VAL A 275 41.84 38.27 -6.86
N SER A 276 42.29 39.49 -7.09
CA SER A 276 43.55 40.00 -6.54
C SER A 276 43.36 41.37 -5.91
N VAL A 277 44.15 41.67 -4.89
CA VAL A 277 44.31 42.99 -4.26
C VAL A 277 45.79 43.29 -4.07
N ASP A 278 46.16 44.57 -4.05
CA ASP A 278 47.54 45.02 -3.85
C ASP A 278 47.71 45.66 -2.47
N GLU A 279 48.82 45.38 -1.80
CA GLU A 279 49.15 45.98 -0.52
C GLU A 279 49.66 47.41 -0.67
N ASP A 280 50.15 47.79 -1.85
CA ASP A 280 50.61 49.15 -2.10
C ASP A 280 49.47 50.20 -2.08
N ASP A 281 48.23 49.74 -2.22
CA ASP A 281 46.96 50.47 -2.05
C ASP A 281 46.60 50.76 -0.59
N LEU A 282 47.27 50.15 0.37
CA LEU A 282 47.07 50.44 1.78
C LEU A 282 47.49 51.88 2.10
N GLY A 283 46.97 52.43 3.20
CA GLY A 283 47.17 53.84 3.55
C GLY A 283 48.63 54.24 3.80
N ASP A 284 49.48 53.26 4.08
CA ASP A 284 50.93 53.36 4.24
C ASP A 284 51.74 52.74 3.08
N GLY A 285 51.07 52.24 2.05
CA GLY A 285 51.66 51.70 0.83
C GLY A 285 52.14 52.77 -0.15
N THR A 286 52.53 52.33 -1.35
CA THR A 286 53.25 53.16 -2.33
C THR A 286 52.37 53.78 -3.42
N ASP A 287 51.11 53.35 -3.47
CA ASP A 287 50.20 53.48 -4.61
C ASP A 287 48.75 53.42 -4.08
N GLY A 288 48.18 54.51 -3.55
CA GLY A 288 46.82 54.45 -2.97
C GLY A 288 45.68 54.61 -4.00
N SER A 289 45.76 54.00 -5.18
CA SER A 289 44.93 54.39 -6.33
C SER A 289 43.82 53.40 -6.72
N ASP A 290 43.99 52.13 -6.41
CA ASP A 290 43.05 51.05 -6.67
C ASP A 290 42.25 50.66 -5.40
N SER A 291 41.43 49.62 -5.51
CA SER A 291 40.47 49.22 -4.47
C SER A 291 41.03 48.07 -3.65
N LEU A 292 41.14 48.27 -2.33
CA LEU A 292 41.45 47.21 -1.35
C LEU A 292 40.34 46.15 -1.21
N SER A 293 39.25 46.28 -1.96
CA SER A 293 38.15 45.32 -1.99
C SER A 293 37.94 44.79 -3.41
N ALA A 294 37.85 43.47 -3.51
CA ALA A 294 37.61 42.75 -4.76
C ALA A 294 36.47 41.72 -4.57
N THR A 295 35.64 41.55 -5.60
CA THR A 295 34.49 40.63 -5.58
C THR A 295 34.61 39.63 -6.71
N GLY A 296 34.44 38.34 -6.39
CA GLY A 296 34.44 37.23 -7.34
C GLY A 296 33.15 36.42 -7.26
N GLY A 297 32.75 35.79 -8.36
CA GLY A 297 31.65 34.83 -8.35
C GLY A 297 32.10 33.49 -7.75
N LEU A 298 31.25 32.84 -6.96
CA LEU A 298 31.53 31.50 -6.43
C LEU A 298 31.27 30.38 -7.45
N GLY A 299 30.78 30.72 -8.65
CA GLY A 299 30.50 29.72 -9.69
C GLY A 299 29.34 28.78 -9.36
N LEU A 300 28.45 29.14 -8.44
CA LEU A 300 27.35 28.30 -7.93
C LEU A 300 26.18 28.09 -8.92
N GLY A 301 26.40 28.35 -10.21
CA GLY A 301 25.40 28.17 -11.26
C GLY A 301 24.15 29.05 -11.09
N THR A 302 23.13 28.77 -11.89
CA THR A 302 21.77 29.34 -11.76
C THR A 302 20.70 28.25 -11.70
N GLY A 303 21.13 26.99 -11.68
CA GLY A 303 20.25 25.84 -11.53
C GLY A 303 20.29 25.32 -10.12
N ASP A 304 19.57 24.23 -9.90
CA ASP A 304 19.36 23.66 -8.57
C ASP A 304 20.65 22.98 -8.09
N LEU A 305 21.16 23.46 -6.96
CA LEU A 305 22.28 22.87 -6.23
C LEU A 305 21.81 21.65 -5.42
N ILE A 306 20.57 21.66 -4.95
CA ILE A 306 19.92 20.52 -4.32
C ILE A 306 18.57 20.37 -5.00
N SER A 307 18.28 19.20 -5.57
CA SER A 307 16.94 18.89 -6.11
C SER A 307 16.09 18.27 -5.00
N ILE A 308 14.80 18.61 -4.97
CA ILE A 308 13.81 18.02 -4.07
C ILE A 308 12.82 17.25 -4.92
N ASP A 309 12.68 15.97 -4.63
CA ASP A 309 11.59 15.14 -5.10
C ASP A 309 10.56 15.04 -3.99
N TYR A 310 9.32 15.42 -4.27
CA TYR A 310 8.24 15.37 -3.26
C TYR A 310 7.50 14.04 -3.26
N GLY A 311 7.90 13.10 -4.12
CA GLY A 311 7.23 11.81 -4.20
C GLY A 311 5.81 11.88 -4.73
N ALA A 312 5.11 10.75 -4.59
CA ALA A 312 3.77 10.53 -5.10
C ALA A 312 2.70 11.42 -4.43
N ASP A 313 2.93 11.87 -3.21
CA ASP A 313 2.07 12.79 -2.46
C ASP A 313 2.13 14.21 -3.02
N GLY A 314 3.28 14.56 -3.60
CA GLY A 314 3.57 15.88 -4.11
C GLY A 314 3.74 16.91 -3.00
N ALA A 315 4.01 18.15 -3.38
CA ALA A 315 4.39 19.16 -2.41
C ALA A 315 3.23 19.69 -1.54
N ALA A 316 3.54 20.16 -0.33
CA ALA A 316 2.58 20.76 0.60
C ALA A 316 1.76 21.90 -0.02
N ASP A 317 2.41 22.69 -0.89
CA ASP A 317 1.75 23.76 -1.62
C ASP A 317 2.34 23.98 -3.02
N ALA A 318 1.57 24.68 -3.86
CA ALA A 318 1.90 24.87 -5.27
C ALA A 318 3.13 25.76 -5.55
N ASN A 319 3.73 26.39 -4.53
CA ASN A 319 4.94 27.21 -4.64
C ASN A 319 6.16 26.55 -3.99
N ALA A 320 6.02 25.35 -3.46
CA ALA A 320 7.12 24.59 -2.90
C ALA A 320 8.26 24.46 -3.94
N PRO A 321 9.51 24.71 -3.55
CA PRO A 321 10.64 24.64 -4.47
C PRO A 321 10.93 23.18 -4.82
N THR A 322 11.03 22.85 -6.12
CA THR A 322 11.54 21.54 -6.58
C THR A 322 13.07 21.47 -6.58
N GLY A 323 13.72 22.57 -6.20
CA GLY A 323 15.15 22.67 -6.12
C GLY A 323 15.60 23.94 -5.43
N LEU A 324 16.72 23.84 -4.72
CA LEU A 324 17.34 24.89 -3.96
C LEU A 324 18.53 25.45 -4.74
N THR A 325 18.61 26.76 -4.78
CA THR A 325 19.67 27.54 -5.42
C THR A 325 20.58 28.16 -4.37
N ALA A 326 21.58 28.94 -4.80
CA ALA A 326 22.51 29.60 -3.89
C ALA A 326 21.84 30.54 -2.86
N SER A 327 20.65 31.09 -3.17
CA SER A 327 19.93 31.96 -2.24
C SER A 327 19.28 31.22 -1.08
N ASP A 328 19.10 29.91 -1.21
CA ASP A 328 18.38 29.05 -0.27
C ASP A 328 19.37 28.31 0.67
N LEU A 329 20.66 28.68 0.58
CA LEU A 329 21.74 28.11 1.38
C LEU A 329 22.36 29.16 2.30
N GLU A 330 22.71 28.73 3.51
CA GLU A 330 23.58 29.46 4.43
C GLU A 330 25.02 28.97 4.29
N TYR A 331 25.96 29.90 4.13
CA TYR A 331 27.38 29.58 3.88
C TYR A 331 28.25 29.78 5.11
N SER A 332 29.11 28.80 5.36
CA SER A 332 30.15 28.85 6.37
C SER A 332 31.54 28.58 5.77
N PHE A 333 32.60 29.11 6.39
CA PHE A 333 33.98 28.82 5.98
C PHE A 333 34.47 27.57 6.70
N ASP A 334 35.17 26.69 5.99
CA ASP A 334 35.88 25.59 6.64
C ASP A 334 37.12 26.13 7.36
N LEU A 335 36.98 26.41 8.65
CA LEU A 335 38.07 26.92 9.48
C LEU A 335 39.25 25.93 9.62
N THR A 336 39.05 24.65 9.26
CA THR A 336 40.10 23.63 9.36
C THR A 336 41.04 23.63 8.16
N SER A 337 40.64 24.23 7.03
CA SER A 337 41.47 24.35 5.83
C SER A 337 42.23 25.68 5.73
N LEU A 338 41.96 26.63 6.63
CA LEU A 338 42.62 27.93 6.63
C LEU A 338 44.12 27.84 6.95
N PRO A 339 44.96 28.72 6.35
CA PRO A 339 46.38 28.82 6.68
C PRO A 339 46.64 29.08 8.16
N THR A 340 47.76 28.58 8.70
CA THR A 340 48.08 28.70 10.15
C THR A 340 49.38 29.43 10.46
N ASP A 341 50.14 29.80 9.43
CA ASP A 341 51.45 30.41 9.49
C ASP A 341 51.49 31.84 8.96
N LEU A 342 50.33 32.42 8.65
CA LEU A 342 50.22 33.81 8.24
C LEU A 342 50.55 34.77 9.40
N THR A 343 51.32 35.80 9.09
CA THR A 343 51.62 36.89 10.01
C THR A 343 51.37 38.24 9.32
N SER A 344 51.11 39.27 10.12
CA SER A 344 51.02 40.66 9.68
C SER A 344 51.89 41.49 10.61
N ASN A 345 52.80 42.29 10.07
CA ASN A 345 53.76 43.09 10.83
C ASN A 345 54.50 42.28 11.93
N GLY A 346 54.73 40.99 11.69
CA GLY A 346 55.36 40.03 12.61
C GLY A 346 54.45 39.43 13.68
N ASP A 347 53.16 39.82 13.75
CA ASP A 347 52.17 39.25 14.66
C ASP A 347 51.38 38.13 13.97
N ALA A 348 51.09 37.04 14.69
CA ALA A 348 50.33 35.91 14.15
C ALA A 348 48.88 36.29 13.84
N ILE A 349 48.38 35.79 12.71
CA ILE A 349 46.99 35.94 12.29
C ILE A 349 46.15 34.79 12.85
N THR A 350 44.96 35.12 13.33
CA THR A 350 43.93 34.16 13.72
C THR A 350 42.62 34.48 13.00
N PHE A 351 41.82 33.44 12.75
CA PHE A 351 40.58 33.55 12.03
C PHE A 351 39.39 33.42 12.97
N THR A 352 38.41 34.29 12.79
CA THR A 352 37.09 34.18 13.42
C THR A 352 36.03 34.31 12.35
N GLN A 353 34.94 33.56 12.49
CA GLN A 353 33.78 33.72 11.62
C GLN A 353 32.57 34.10 12.45
N GLN A 354 31.84 35.10 11.98
CA GLN A 354 30.56 35.50 12.55
C GLN A 354 29.65 36.03 11.43
N ASP A 355 28.37 35.63 11.45
CA ASP A 355 27.32 36.13 10.56
C ASP A 355 27.73 36.10 9.06
N GLY A 356 28.33 34.99 8.60
CA GLY A 356 28.77 34.82 7.20
C GLY A 356 30.05 35.57 6.81
N VAL A 357 30.71 36.25 7.75
CA VAL A 357 31.95 36.99 7.51
C VAL A 357 33.12 36.34 8.24
N LEU A 358 34.16 35.97 7.48
CA LEU A 358 35.46 35.58 8.01
C LEU A 358 36.31 36.82 8.25
N THR A 359 36.87 36.95 9.45
CA THR A 359 37.79 38.04 9.81
C THR A 359 39.13 37.44 10.22
N ALA A 360 40.19 37.83 9.50
CA ALA A 360 41.57 37.58 9.87
C ALA A 360 42.06 38.71 10.78
N THR A 361 42.54 38.37 11.98
CA THR A 361 42.97 39.35 12.99
C THR A 361 44.40 39.06 13.45
N ALA A 362 45.27 40.07 13.38
CA ALA A 362 46.61 40.02 13.92
C ALA A 362 46.63 40.44 15.40
N ASP A 363 47.50 39.81 16.20
CA ASP A 363 47.60 40.01 17.67
C ASP A 363 46.24 39.92 18.39
N ALA A 364 45.40 38.96 17.99
CA ALA A 364 44.06 38.78 18.55
C ALA A 364 44.12 38.52 20.07
N GLY A 365 43.36 39.32 20.83
CA GLY A 365 43.38 39.36 22.30
C GLY A 365 44.60 40.05 22.91
N GLY A 366 45.49 40.61 22.07
CA GLY A 366 46.70 41.31 22.45
C GLY A 366 46.52 42.82 22.64
N THR A 367 47.63 43.56 22.61
CA THR A 367 47.63 45.03 22.80
C THR A 367 47.56 45.80 21.48
N ASN A 368 47.85 45.13 20.37
CA ASN A 368 47.85 45.67 19.00
C ASN A 368 46.88 44.89 18.09
N GLU A 369 45.77 44.39 18.66
CA GLU A 369 44.72 43.70 17.92
C GLU A 369 44.21 44.57 16.76
N ARG A 370 44.24 44.01 15.56
CA ARG A 370 43.80 44.71 14.34
C ARG A 370 43.34 43.72 13.25
N PRO A 371 42.28 44.05 12.50
CA PRO A 371 41.85 43.24 11.37
C PRO A 371 42.83 43.39 10.21
N VAL A 372 43.21 42.26 9.59
CA VAL A 372 44.09 42.21 8.41
C VAL A 372 43.27 42.14 7.14
N PHE A 373 42.28 41.26 7.09
CA PHE A 373 41.31 41.23 6.01
C PHE A 373 39.97 40.63 6.46
N THR A 374 38.94 40.86 5.66
CA THR A 374 37.64 40.21 5.78
C THR A 374 37.24 39.54 4.49
N VAL A 375 36.51 38.42 4.61
CA VAL A 375 35.89 37.72 3.48
C VAL A 375 34.42 37.53 3.82
N SER A 376 33.53 37.99 2.95
CA SER A 376 32.08 37.86 3.13
C SER A 376 31.47 37.16 1.92
N ILE A 377 30.44 36.35 2.17
CA ILE A 377 29.69 35.65 1.13
C ILE A 377 28.32 36.32 0.98
N ASP A 378 27.95 36.66 -0.26
CA ASP A 378 26.60 37.08 -0.62
C ASP A 378 25.89 35.89 -1.27
N ALA A 379 25.04 35.22 -0.49
CA ALA A 379 24.24 34.07 -0.92
C ALA A 379 23.27 34.44 -2.05
N ALA A 380 22.70 35.65 -2.02
CA ALA A 380 21.72 36.08 -3.00
C ALA A 380 22.31 36.24 -4.41
N THR A 381 23.60 36.57 -4.50
CA THR A 381 24.32 36.68 -5.78
C THR A 381 25.29 35.53 -6.04
N GLY A 382 25.47 34.61 -5.09
CA GLY A 382 26.48 33.56 -5.15
C GLY A 382 27.89 34.13 -5.37
N SER A 383 28.21 35.24 -4.71
CA SER A 383 29.50 35.94 -4.85
C SER A 383 30.19 36.09 -3.51
N TYR A 384 31.49 36.34 -3.52
CA TYR A 384 32.24 36.70 -2.33
C TYR A 384 32.92 38.05 -2.50
N THR A 385 33.13 38.76 -1.39
CA THR A 385 33.91 39.99 -1.35
C THR A 385 35.05 39.83 -0.35
N PHE A 386 36.27 40.01 -0.85
CA PHE A 386 37.48 40.14 -0.04
C PHE A 386 37.77 41.63 0.20
N THR A 387 38.20 41.99 1.41
CA THR A 387 38.65 43.35 1.73
C THR A 387 39.92 43.31 2.56
N LEU A 388 41.01 43.84 2.00
CA LEU A 388 42.29 44.03 2.68
C LEU A 388 42.23 45.28 3.58
N GLN A 389 42.81 45.18 4.77
CA GLN A 389 42.76 46.23 5.79
C GLN A 389 44.13 46.51 6.44
N ASP A 390 45.03 45.52 6.42
CA ASP A 390 46.42 45.62 6.87
C ASP A 390 47.27 44.68 6.02
N SER A 391 48.59 44.90 6.02
CA SER A 391 49.53 44.11 5.22
C SER A 391 49.74 42.70 5.78
N LEU A 392 50.07 41.79 4.88
CA LEU A 392 50.46 40.41 5.11
C LEU A 392 51.98 40.30 4.99
N ASP A 393 52.63 39.58 5.88
CA ASP A 393 54.08 39.41 5.78
C ASP A 393 54.45 38.43 4.66
N HIS A 394 55.16 38.93 3.66
CA HIS A 394 55.67 38.15 2.53
C HIS A 394 57.07 37.56 2.77
N GLU A 395 57.47 36.58 1.95
CA GLU A 395 58.83 36.05 1.98
C GLU A 395 59.90 37.13 1.74
N THR A 396 60.84 37.27 2.68
CA THR A 396 61.85 38.33 2.63
C THR A 396 62.68 38.34 1.34
N ALA A 397 62.89 39.55 0.80
CA ALA A 397 63.77 39.85 -0.33
C ALA A 397 63.31 39.33 -1.71
N ASN A 398 62.00 39.19 -1.91
CA ASN A 398 61.43 38.76 -3.18
C ASN A 398 60.92 39.88 -4.11
N GLY A 399 60.92 41.15 -3.68
CA GLY A 399 60.28 42.22 -4.46
C GLY A 399 58.77 41.98 -4.54
N GLU A 400 58.10 42.54 -5.54
CA GLU A 400 56.66 42.29 -5.78
C GLU A 400 56.39 40.80 -5.98
N ASN A 401 55.87 40.12 -4.96
CA ASN A 401 55.47 38.72 -5.01
C ASN A 401 54.00 38.58 -4.65
N VAL A 402 53.43 37.41 -4.96
CA VAL A 402 52.02 37.13 -4.75
C VAL A 402 51.88 36.04 -3.71
N GLU A 403 51.09 36.31 -2.67
CA GLU A 403 50.62 35.30 -1.72
C GLU A 403 49.21 34.86 -2.11
N GLY A 404 49.07 33.58 -2.47
CA GLY A 404 47.78 33.01 -2.90
C GLY A 404 47.05 32.35 -1.74
N LEU A 405 45.95 32.94 -1.30
CA LEU A 405 45.08 32.38 -0.28
C LEU A 405 43.97 31.54 -0.93
N THR A 406 43.65 30.39 -0.33
CA THR A 406 42.50 29.58 -0.72
C THR A 406 41.52 29.50 0.44
N PHE A 407 40.23 29.64 0.13
CA PHE A 407 39.14 29.54 1.08
C PHE A 407 38.18 28.46 0.63
N ASP A 408 37.86 27.53 1.52
CA ASP A 408 36.82 26.54 1.32
C ASP A 408 35.55 26.95 2.08
N ILE A 409 34.41 26.77 1.44
CA ILE A 409 33.09 27.06 2.00
C ILE A 409 32.18 25.85 1.91
N ILE A 410 31.25 25.78 2.87
CA ILE A 410 30.18 24.79 2.94
C ILE A 410 28.86 25.56 2.98
N GLY A 411 28.01 25.31 1.98
CA GLY A 411 26.62 25.76 1.94
C GLY A 411 25.69 24.67 2.44
N THR A 412 24.85 24.98 3.42
CA THR A 412 23.80 24.10 3.95
C THR A 412 22.43 24.74 3.72
N PRO A 413 21.35 23.97 3.52
CA PRO A 413 19.99 24.53 3.43
C PRO A 413 19.68 25.47 4.59
N ASP A 414 19.09 26.62 4.27
CA ASP A 414 18.70 27.59 5.28
C ASP A 414 17.43 27.15 6.05
N ALA A 415 17.01 27.96 7.02
CA ALA A 415 15.85 27.63 7.84
C ALA A 415 14.51 27.65 7.09
N GLU A 416 14.40 28.37 5.97
CA GLU A 416 13.20 28.40 5.13
C GLU A 416 13.13 27.13 4.29
N ALA A 417 14.24 26.74 3.65
CA ALA A 417 14.35 25.48 2.91
C ALA A 417 14.10 24.25 3.79
N LEU A 418 14.64 24.22 5.02
CA LEU A 418 14.43 23.09 5.96
C LEU A 418 13.00 22.97 6.49
N ALA A 419 12.19 24.03 6.38
CA ALA A 419 10.80 24.03 6.81
C ALA A 419 9.86 23.40 5.78
N GLU A 420 10.33 23.19 4.55
CA GLU A 420 9.56 22.63 3.45
C GLU A 420 9.18 21.16 3.71
N LYS A 421 7.99 20.77 3.21
CA LYS A 421 7.35 19.46 3.39
C LYS A 421 6.54 19.11 2.14
N ASP A 422 6.17 17.86 2.02
CA ASP A 422 5.17 17.36 1.08
C ASP A 422 3.72 17.56 1.59
N PHE A 423 2.78 16.97 0.87
CA PHE A 423 1.35 17.12 1.11
C PHE A 423 0.93 16.72 2.52
N ASP A 424 1.41 15.58 3.01
CA ASP A 424 1.11 15.07 4.34
C ASP A 424 2.16 15.45 5.40
N GLN A 425 3.01 16.44 5.12
CA GLN A 425 3.87 17.09 6.12
C GLN A 425 5.09 16.28 6.57
N ASP A 426 5.53 15.32 5.77
CA ASP A 426 6.76 14.59 5.95
C ASP A 426 8.01 15.44 5.66
N VAL A 427 9.06 15.13 6.40
CA VAL A 427 10.33 15.86 6.31
C VAL A 427 11.12 15.30 5.14
N ILE A 428 11.59 16.21 4.26
CA ILE A 428 12.46 15.86 3.13
C ILE A 428 13.72 15.13 3.63
N ASP A 429 13.83 13.84 3.31
CA ASP A 429 14.95 13.00 3.68
C ASP A 429 16.24 13.48 3.03
N GLY A 430 17.34 13.40 3.78
CA GLY A 430 18.66 13.86 3.36
C GLY A 430 18.84 15.38 3.29
N LEU A 431 17.78 16.20 3.39
CA LEU A 431 17.91 17.65 3.23
C LEU A 431 18.72 18.32 4.35
N ALA A 432 18.49 17.94 5.60
CA ALA A 432 19.20 18.51 6.75
C ALA A 432 20.71 18.23 6.75
N ASP A 433 21.13 17.14 6.09
CA ASP A 433 22.52 16.74 5.97
C ASP A 433 23.14 17.15 4.62
N ALA A 434 22.35 17.75 3.72
CA ALA A 434 22.80 18.17 2.41
C ALA A 434 23.83 19.30 2.51
N GLN A 435 24.93 19.15 1.77
CA GLN A 435 26.03 20.12 1.75
C GLN A 435 26.53 20.36 0.34
N ILE A 436 26.75 21.63 0.02
CA ILE A 436 27.45 22.07 -1.18
C ILE A 436 28.80 22.63 -0.78
N THR A 437 29.87 22.08 -1.36
CA THR A 437 31.23 22.55 -1.11
C THR A 437 31.74 23.37 -2.29
N GLN A 438 32.52 24.42 -2.00
CA GLN A 438 33.23 25.19 -3.01
C GLN A 438 34.53 25.79 -2.48
N SER A 439 35.52 25.94 -3.37
CA SER A 439 36.80 26.61 -3.08
C SER A 439 37.01 27.81 -3.98
N PHE A 440 37.59 28.88 -3.47
CA PHE A 440 38.00 30.05 -4.26
C PHE A 440 39.34 30.63 -3.80
N GLY A 441 40.02 31.34 -4.69
CA GLY A 441 41.36 31.89 -4.46
C GLY A 441 41.37 33.42 -4.43
N VAL A 442 42.21 33.98 -3.56
CA VAL A 442 42.53 35.41 -3.50
C VAL A 442 44.04 35.58 -3.55
N ASP A 443 44.52 36.34 -4.52
CA ASP A 443 45.92 36.71 -4.65
C ASP A 443 46.17 38.06 -3.97
N ILE A 444 47.12 38.12 -3.04
CA ILE A 444 47.57 39.36 -2.39
C ILE A 444 48.96 39.70 -2.92
N VAL A 445 49.11 40.87 -3.53
CA VAL A 445 50.36 41.33 -4.14
C VAL A 445 51.13 42.20 -3.15
N ASP A 446 52.38 41.83 -2.86
CA ASP A 446 53.29 42.53 -1.93
C ASP A 446 53.65 43.93 -2.41
N ASP A 447 53.80 44.86 -1.46
CA ASP A 447 54.28 46.20 -1.74
C ASP A 447 55.80 46.22 -2.02
N VAL A 448 56.26 47.20 -2.80
CA VAL A 448 57.71 47.38 -3.03
C VAL A 448 58.18 48.73 -2.50
N PRO A 449 59.15 48.76 -1.58
CA PRO A 449 59.66 50.02 -1.05
C PRO A 449 60.16 50.97 -2.14
N VAL A 450 59.60 52.19 -2.19
CA VAL A 450 60.10 53.31 -3.00
C VAL A 450 60.97 54.27 -2.19
N ALA A 451 61.92 54.91 -2.87
CA ALA A 451 63.02 55.69 -2.28
C ALA A 451 62.68 57.14 -1.90
#